data_AF-A0A914B3A3-F1
#
_entry.id   AF-A0A914B3A3-F1
#
_cell.length_a   1.000
_cell.length_b   1.000
_cell.length_c   1.000
_cell.angle_alpha   90.00
_cell.angle_beta   90.00
_cell.angle_gamma   90.00
#
_symmetry.space_group_name_H-M   'P 1'
#
loop_
_entity.id
_entity.type
_entity.pdbx_description
1 polymer ?
#
loop_
_entity_poly.entity_id
_entity_poly.type
_entity_poly.pdbx_seq_one_letter_code
_entity_poly.pdbx_strand_id
1 'polypeptide(L)'
;MKTARFYPGLDIVLLREALALSSEDGQGLSKEAWEVIHKNINDAIKAKHIYVTLRACRDRYRHLQDCHRRAEMSSLRASGTDEEYNERIQLLTELADFDEERKLAQIKRKSEEAEKERQGVIIREVAMKSLSATKTRNDDITEVHSCEGERCHVFAPLLGRTDV
;
A
#
# COMPACT_ATOMS: atom_id res chain seq x y z
N MET A 1 -1.46 -12.42 -40.09
CA MET A 1 -0.22 -12.51 -39.27
C MET A 1 -0.29 -13.75 -38.40
N LYS A 2 0.83 -14.46 -38.21
CA LYS A 2 0.89 -15.67 -37.38
C LYS A 2 1.33 -15.30 -35.95
N THR A 3 0.77 -15.99 -34.96
CA THR A 3 1.16 -15.81 -33.56
C THR A 3 2.55 -16.40 -33.32
N ALA A 4 3.44 -15.63 -32.70
CA ALA A 4 4.79 -16.05 -32.35
C ALA A 4 4.79 -16.95 -31.11
N ARG A 5 5.74 -17.89 -31.06
CA ARG A 5 6.15 -18.54 -29.81
C ARG A 5 7.30 -17.75 -29.19
N PHE A 6 7.32 -17.69 -27.86
CA PHE A 6 8.43 -17.11 -27.13
C PHE A 6 9.69 -17.97 -27.27
N TYR A 7 10.84 -17.30 -27.39
CA TYR A 7 12.17 -17.86 -27.47
C TYR A 7 13.10 -17.03 -26.56
N PRO A 8 14.29 -17.53 -26.18
CA PRO A 8 15.12 -16.90 -25.15
C PRO A 8 15.39 -15.41 -25.37
N GLY A 9 15.76 -14.99 -26.59
CA GLY A 9 15.97 -13.58 -26.90
C GLY A 9 14.71 -12.71 -26.75
N LEU A 10 13.52 -13.24 -27.05
CA LEU A 10 12.25 -12.52 -26.83
C LEU A 10 11.86 -12.48 -25.35
N ASP A 11 12.24 -13.50 -24.58
CA ASP A 11 12.07 -13.50 -23.12
C ASP A 11 12.90 -12.39 -22.49
N ILE A 12 14.16 -12.20 -22.94
CA ILE A 12 15.02 -11.11 -22.45
C ILE A 12 14.39 -9.75 -22.73
N VAL A 13 13.89 -9.51 -23.95
CA VAL A 13 13.18 -8.26 -24.28
C VAL A 13 11.96 -8.07 -23.39
N LEU A 14 11.14 -9.11 -23.20
CA LEU A 14 9.97 -9.05 -22.31
C LEU A 14 10.37 -8.69 -20.86
N LEU A 15 11.43 -9.29 -20.34
CA LEU A 15 11.89 -9.07 -18.97
C LEU A 15 12.53 -7.70 -18.78
N ARG A 16 13.33 -7.21 -19.73
CA ARG A 16 13.90 -5.86 -19.70
C ARG A 16 12.81 -4.79 -19.68
N GLU A 17 11.81 -4.91 -20.56
CA GLU A 17 10.69 -3.99 -20.62
C GLU A 17 9.83 -4.05 -19.35
N ALA A 18 9.64 -5.25 -18.79
CA ALA A 18 8.95 -5.43 -17.52
C ALA A 18 9.71 -4.79 -16.35
N LEU A 19 11.03 -4.92 -16.32
CA LEU A 19 11.87 -4.31 -15.30
C LEU A 19 11.87 -2.77 -15.41
N ALA A 20 12.02 -2.23 -16.62
CA ALA A 20 12.02 -0.79 -16.85
C ALA A 20 10.70 -0.09 -16.48
N LEU A 21 9.59 -0.83 -16.51
CA LEU A 21 8.25 -0.31 -16.16
C LEU A 21 7.78 -0.77 -14.78
N SER A 22 8.59 -1.54 -14.06
CA SER A 22 8.33 -1.86 -12.66
C SER A 22 8.59 -0.61 -11.83
N SER A 23 7.56 -0.17 -11.10
CA SER A 23 7.67 1.00 -10.22
C SER A 23 8.16 0.58 -8.85
N GLU A 24 9.07 1.37 -8.27
CA GLU A 24 9.58 1.17 -6.90
C GLU A 24 8.51 1.39 -5.84
N ASP A 25 7.37 1.98 -6.20
CA ASP A 25 6.25 2.27 -5.29
C ASP A 25 5.52 1.01 -4.76
N GLY A 26 5.95 -0.18 -5.20
CA GLY A 26 5.36 -1.45 -4.83
C GLY A 26 4.00 -1.67 -5.49
N GLN A 27 3.63 -0.94 -6.53
CA GLN A 27 2.54 -1.33 -7.41
C GLN A 27 3.14 -2.18 -8.54
N GLY A 28 2.72 -3.44 -8.62
CA GLY A 28 3.12 -4.28 -9.76
C GLY A 28 2.71 -3.66 -11.10
N LEU A 29 3.22 -4.22 -12.20
CA LEU A 29 2.98 -3.73 -13.55
C LEU A 29 1.49 -3.40 -13.81
N SER A 30 1.21 -2.12 -14.05
CA SER A 30 -0.13 -1.61 -14.32
C SER A 30 -0.67 -2.12 -15.65
N LYS A 31 -1.97 -1.93 -15.90
CA LYS A 31 -2.58 -2.33 -17.17
C LYS A 31 -1.93 -1.60 -18.35
N GLU A 32 -1.65 -0.31 -18.18
CA GLU A 32 -1.02 0.58 -19.15
C GLU A 32 0.43 0.14 -19.42
N ALA A 33 1.18 -0.20 -18.36
CA ALA A 33 2.54 -0.74 -18.51
C ALA A 33 2.54 -2.00 -19.38
N TRP A 34 1.60 -2.91 -19.17
CA TRP A 34 1.46 -4.10 -20.01
C TRP A 34 1.14 -3.79 -21.48
N GLU A 35 0.36 -2.74 -21.75
CA GLU A 35 0.08 -2.30 -23.13
C GLU A 35 1.33 -1.73 -23.81
N VAL A 36 2.15 -0.99 -23.07
CA VAL A 36 3.45 -0.50 -23.55
C VAL A 36 4.40 -1.65 -23.84
N ILE A 37 4.56 -2.60 -22.91
CA ILE A 37 5.37 -3.81 -23.11
C ILE A 37 4.92 -4.57 -24.37
N HIS A 38 3.61 -4.78 -24.51
CA HIS A 38 3.04 -5.51 -25.65
C HIS A 38 3.30 -4.81 -26.99
N LYS A 39 3.24 -3.49 -27.01
CA LYS A 39 3.61 -2.69 -28.19
C LYS A 39 5.10 -2.85 -28.51
N ASN A 40 5.98 -2.62 -27.53
CA ASN A 40 7.42 -2.67 -27.72
C ASN A 40 7.90 -4.04 -28.22
N ILE A 41 7.34 -5.13 -27.66
CA ILE A 41 7.65 -6.49 -28.11
C ILE A 41 7.20 -6.71 -29.56
N ASN A 42 6.01 -6.25 -29.95
CA ASN A 42 5.52 -6.41 -31.32
C ASN A 42 6.31 -5.58 -32.32
N ASP A 43 6.75 -4.38 -31.94
CA ASP A 43 7.62 -3.55 -32.76
C ASP A 43 8.98 -4.23 -32.99
N ALA A 44 9.56 -4.86 -31.96
CA ALA A 44 10.81 -5.61 -32.06
C ALA A 44 10.74 -6.83 -33.00
N ILE A 45 9.58 -7.48 -33.11
CA ILE A 45 9.38 -8.66 -33.98
C ILE A 45 8.67 -8.36 -35.30
N LYS A 46 8.36 -7.08 -35.56
CA LYS A 46 7.57 -6.64 -36.73
C LYS A 46 8.17 -7.11 -38.06
N ALA A 47 9.50 -7.06 -38.18
CA ALA A 47 10.24 -7.49 -39.36
C ALA A 47 10.05 -8.98 -39.70
N LYS A 48 9.69 -9.82 -38.71
CA LYS A 48 9.46 -11.25 -38.88
C LYS A 48 8.01 -11.58 -39.30
N HIS A 49 7.16 -10.59 -39.52
CA HIS A 49 5.73 -10.74 -39.88
C HIS A 49 4.92 -11.62 -38.91
N ILE A 50 5.34 -11.66 -37.64
CA ILE A 50 4.70 -12.37 -36.54
C ILE A 50 4.28 -11.37 -35.47
N TYR A 51 3.37 -11.81 -34.58
CA TYR A 51 2.90 -10.98 -33.48
C TYR A 51 2.71 -11.81 -32.21
N VAL A 52 2.76 -11.16 -31.05
CA VAL A 52 2.36 -11.74 -29.76
C VAL A 52 1.11 -11.04 -29.25
N THR A 53 0.27 -11.76 -28.52
CA THR A 53 -0.89 -11.17 -27.84
C THR A 53 -0.48 -10.63 -26.47
N LEU A 54 -1.21 -9.63 -25.97
CA LEU A 54 -1.02 -9.10 -24.62
C LEU A 54 -1.13 -10.21 -23.55
N ARG A 55 -2.12 -11.10 -23.71
CA ARG A 55 -2.30 -12.27 -22.84
C ARG A 55 -1.07 -13.18 -22.86
N ALA A 56 -0.52 -13.47 -24.05
CA ALA A 56 0.67 -14.31 -24.16
C ALA A 56 1.89 -13.68 -23.48
N CYS A 57 2.05 -12.35 -23.52
CA CYS A 57 3.12 -11.65 -22.80
C CYS A 57 2.99 -11.85 -21.28
N ARG A 58 1.79 -11.64 -20.73
CA ARG A 58 1.51 -11.82 -19.30
C ARG A 58 1.68 -13.26 -18.85
N ASP A 59 1.15 -14.22 -19.62
CA ASP A 59 1.25 -15.64 -19.31
C ASP A 59 2.71 -16.10 -19.36
N ARG A 60 3.48 -15.63 -20.34
CA ARG A 60 4.91 -15.95 -20.45
C ARG A 60 5.71 -15.38 -19.27
N TYR A 61 5.47 -14.11 -18.93
CA TYR A 61 6.14 -13.47 -17.81
C TYR A 61 5.93 -14.24 -16.50
N ARG A 62 4.67 -14.57 -16.18
CA ARG A 62 4.31 -15.36 -14.99
C ARG A 62 4.98 -16.74 -14.99
N HIS A 63 4.97 -17.40 -16.15
CA HIS A 63 5.63 -18.68 -16.31
C HIS A 63 7.13 -18.60 -16.05
N LEU A 64 7.82 -17.56 -16.56
CA LEU A 64 9.25 -17.35 -16.32
C LEU A 64 9.55 -17.10 -14.84
N GLN A 65 8.77 -16.26 -14.16
CA GLN A 65 8.90 -16.05 -12.71
C GLN A 65 8.68 -17.35 -11.92
N ASP A 66 7.67 -18.14 -12.27
CA ASP A 66 7.38 -19.42 -11.61
C ASP A 66 8.47 -20.46 -11.84
N CYS A 67 9.03 -20.52 -13.06
CA CYS A 67 10.15 -21.37 -13.38
C CYS A 67 11.41 -20.94 -12.62
N HIS A 68 11.70 -19.64 -12.55
CA HIS A 68 12.85 -19.12 -11.80
C HIS A 68 12.74 -19.49 -10.31
N ARG A 69 11.60 -19.26 -9.68
CA ARG A 69 11.37 -19.61 -8.26
C ARG A 69 11.56 -21.10 -7.98
N ARG A 70 11.15 -21.96 -8.90
CA ARG A 70 11.37 -23.42 -8.80
C ARG A 70 12.82 -23.80 -9.07
N ALA A 71 13.46 -23.14 -10.02
CA ALA A 71 14.85 -23.37 -10.39
C ALA A 71 15.79 -22.93 -9.27
N GLU A 72 15.58 -21.78 -8.63
CA GLU A 72 16.31 -21.32 -7.43
C GLU A 72 16.26 -22.37 -6.31
N MET A 73 15.10 -22.97 -6.08
CA MET A 73 14.93 -24.04 -5.10
C MET A 73 15.69 -25.34 -5.47
N SER A 74 15.99 -25.53 -6.76
CA SER A 74 16.71 -26.69 -7.29
C SER A 74 18.20 -26.45 -7.53
N SER A 75 18.62 -25.22 -7.87
CA SER A 75 20.00 -24.80 -8.16
C SER A 75 20.85 -24.70 -6.89
N LEU A 76 20.22 -24.44 -5.73
CA LEU A 76 20.80 -24.69 -4.40
C LEU A 76 21.38 -26.12 -4.23
N ARG A 77 21.12 -27.06 -5.16
CA ARG A 77 21.60 -28.44 -5.14
C ARG A 77 22.60 -28.81 -6.23
N ALA A 78 22.85 -27.99 -7.26
CA ALA A 78 23.82 -28.30 -8.32
C ALA A 78 24.16 -27.05 -9.18
N SER A 79 25.42 -26.85 -9.56
CA SER A 79 25.85 -25.72 -10.42
C SER A 79 26.60 -26.16 -11.69
N GLY A 80 26.30 -25.50 -12.81
CA GLY A 80 27.06 -25.51 -14.06
C GLY A 80 26.38 -24.80 -15.26
N THR A 81 26.87 -23.58 -15.59
CA THR A 81 26.96 -22.87 -16.91
C THR A 81 25.72 -22.42 -17.73
N ASP A 82 25.71 -21.15 -18.20
CA ASP A 82 25.65 -20.62 -19.60
C ASP A 82 25.41 -19.07 -19.56
N GLU A 83 25.95 -18.28 -20.51
CA GLU A 83 26.00 -16.81 -20.43
C GLU A 83 24.68 -16.10 -20.79
N GLU A 84 23.94 -16.58 -21.81
CA GLU A 84 22.59 -16.05 -22.12
C GLU A 84 21.55 -16.48 -21.08
N TYR A 85 21.78 -17.65 -20.47
CA TYR A 85 21.06 -18.09 -19.28
C TYR A 85 21.30 -17.14 -18.10
N ASN A 86 22.51 -16.55 -18.02
CA ASN A 86 22.90 -15.62 -16.99
C ASN A 86 22.11 -14.31 -17.06
N GLU A 87 22.04 -13.64 -18.22
CA GLU A 87 21.30 -12.37 -18.31
C GLU A 87 19.81 -12.56 -17.98
N ARG A 88 19.18 -13.61 -18.53
CA ARG A 88 17.78 -13.90 -18.24
C ARG A 88 17.56 -14.16 -16.75
N ILE A 89 18.50 -14.85 -16.09
CA ILE A 89 18.43 -15.06 -14.64
C ILE A 89 18.59 -13.75 -13.89
N GLN A 90 19.59 -12.93 -14.20
CA GLN A 90 19.82 -11.63 -13.56
C GLN A 90 18.54 -10.79 -13.58
N LEU A 91 17.92 -10.65 -14.75
CA LEU A 91 16.64 -9.94 -14.89
C LEU A 91 15.52 -10.57 -14.05
N LEU A 92 15.44 -11.90 -13.97
CA LEU A 92 14.43 -12.60 -13.18
C LEU A 92 14.67 -12.47 -11.68
N THR A 93 15.93 -12.41 -11.24
CA THR A 93 16.32 -12.19 -9.84
C THR A 93 15.99 -10.75 -9.44
N GLU A 94 16.37 -9.76 -10.23
CA GLU A 94 16.03 -8.35 -9.96
C GLU A 94 14.50 -8.15 -9.88
N LEU A 95 13.74 -8.72 -10.82
CA LEU A 95 12.28 -8.69 -10.77
C LEU A 95 11.69 -9.42 -9.56
N ALA A 96 12.35 -10.47 -9.07
CA ALA A 96 11.93 -11.18 -7.87
C ALA A 96 12.15 -10.32 -6.62
N ASP A 97 13.29 -9.62 -6.54
CA ASP A 97 13.62 -8.71 -5.44
C ASP A 97 12.59 -7.56 -5.37
N PHE A 98 12.25 -6.94 -6.51
CA PHE A 98 11.15 -5.95 -6.59
C PHE A 98 9.81 -6.51 -6.11
N ASP A 99 9.47 -7.75 -6.47
CA ASP A 99 8.24 -8.39 -6.04
C ASP A 99 8.23 -8.72 -4.53
N GLU A 100 9.39 -8.99 -3.93
CA GLU A 100 9.55 -9.21 -2.48
C GLU A 100 9.46 -7.90 -1.69
N GLU A 101 10.17 -6.87 -2.12
CA GLU A 101 10.07 -5.52 -1.55
C GLU A 101 8.62 -5.01 -1.57
N ARG A 102 7.91 -5.23 -2.68
CA ARG A 102 6.47 -4.95 -2.77
C ARG A 102 5.67 -5.66 -1.68
N LYS A 103 5.87 -6.97 -1.51
CA LYS A 103 5.10 -7.76 -0.53
C LYS A 103 5.37 -7.24 0.88
N LEU A 104 6.62 -6.93 1.20
CA LEU A 104 7.00 -6.37 2.49
C LEU A 104 6.36 -4.99 2.73
N ALA A 105 6.39 -4.11 1.72
CA ALA A 105 5.74 -2.80 1.79
C ALA A 105 4.22 -2.93 2.01
N GLN A 106 3.56 -3.85 1.32
CA GLN A 106 2.13 -4.10 1.48
C GLN A 106 1.79 -4.63 2.88
N ILE A 107 2.58 -5.58 3.40
CA ILE A 107 2.42 -6.11 4.77
C ILE A 107 2.58 -4.99 5.80
N LYS A 108 3.60 -4.15 5.64
CA LYS A 108 3.86 -3.01 6.52
C LYS A 108 2.69 -2.01 6.52
N ARG A 109 2.21 -1.61 5.34
CA ARG A 109 1.04 -0.72 5.22
C ARG A 109 -0.19 -1.29 5.90
N LYS A 110 -0.49 -2.58 5.68
CA LYS A 110 -1.62 -3.26 6.32
C LYS A 110 -1.48 -3.33 7.84
N SER A 111 -0.26 -3.57 8.34
CA SER A 111 0.02 -3.60 9.78
C SER A 111 -0.14 -2.22 10.42
N GLU A 112 0.35 -1.17 9.77
CA GLU A 112 0.20 0.22 10.24
C GLU A 112 -1.27 0.66 10.25
N GLU A 113 -2.05 0.27 9.25
CA GLU A 113 -3.48 0.55 9.20
C GLU A 113 -4.25 -0.17 10.32
N ALA A 114 -3.95 -1.44 10.57
CA ALA A 114 -4.54 -2.19 11.68
C ALA A 114 -4.19 -1.61 13.06
N GLU A 115 -2.95 -1.15 13.26
CA GLU A 115 -2.56 -0.50 14.51
C GLU A 115 -3.23 0.87 14.69
N LYS A 116 -3.37 1.66 13.62
CA LYS A 116 -4.13 2.93 13.67
C LYS A 116 -5.60 2.71 14.02
N GLU A 117 -6.22 1.68 13.44
CA GLU A 117 -7.60 1.32 13.77
C GLU A 117 -7.73 0.92 15.25
N ARG A 118 -6.82 0.06 15.73
CA ARG A 118 -6.76 -0.36 17.15
C ARG A 118 -6.58 0.83 18.09
N GLN A 119 -5.68 1.76 17.78
CA GLN A 119 -5.49 2.99 18.56
C GLN A 119 -6.74 3.86 18.56
N GLY A 120 -7.42 3.99 17.43
CA GLY A 120 -8.68 4.72 17.32
C GLY A 120 -9.79 4.15 18.21
N VAL A 121 -9.89 2.81 18.31
CA VAL A 121 -10.83 2.14 19.22
C VAL A 121 -10.51 2.47 20.68
N ILE A 122 -9.24 2.32 21.09
CA ILE A 122 -8.83 2.59 22.47
C ILE A 122 -9.12 4.04 22.86
N ILE A 123 -8.78 5.02 22.01
CA ILE A 123 -9.03 6.44 22.28
C ILE A 123 -10.53 6.70 22.45
N ARG A 124 -11.37 6.11 21.59
CA ARG A 124 -12.83 6.23 21.67
C ARG A 124 -13.37 5.63 22.97
N GLU A 125 -12.92 4.44 23.35
CA GLU A 125 -13.34 3.80 24.60
C GLU A 125 -12.94 4.62 25.83
N VAL A 126 -11.71 5.14 25.86
CA VAL A 126 -11.21 5.98 26.96
C VAL A 126 -12.04 7.27 27.06
N ALA A 127 -12.32 7.92 25.93
CA ALA A 127 -13.17 9.12 25.90
C ALA A 127 -14.59 8.83 26.42
N MET A 128 -15.22 7.74 25.96
CA MET A 128 -16.58 7.35 26.40
C MET A 128 -16.63 7.03 27.90
N LYS A 129 -15.62 6.37 28.45
CA LYS A 129 -15.52 6.10 29.90
C LYS A 129 -15.38 7.40 30.71
N SER A 130 -14.59 8.37 30.22
CA SER A 130 -14.41 9.66 30.91
C SER A 130 -15.70 10.51 30.95
N LEU A 131 -16.52 10.47 29.89
CA LEU A 131 -17.83 11.13 29.86
C LEU A 131 -18.82 10.47 30.83
N SER A 132 -18.84 9.14 30.93
CA SER A 132 -19.69 8.44 31.89
C SER A 132 -19.30 8.70 33.35
N ALA A 133 -18.00 8.89 33.64
CA ALA A 133 -17.51 9.20 34.99
C ALA A 133 -17.83 10.64 35.44
N THR A 134 -18.04 11.55 34.49
CA THR A 134 -18.44 12.94 34.78
C THR A 134 -19.95 13.02 35.08
N LYS A 135 -20.76 12.12 34.48
CA LYS A 135 -22.21 12.07 34.71
C LYS A 135 -22.59 11.58 36.12
N THR A 136 -21.79 10.72 36.73
CA THR A 136 -22.04 10.21 38.10
C THR A 136 -21.53 11.12 39.22
N ARG A 137 -20.85 12.24 38.90
CA ARG A 137 -20.37 13.21 39.90
C ARG A 137 -21.29 14.41 40.11
N ASN A 138 -22.36 14.55 39.33
CA ASN A 138 -23.29 15.68 39.41
C ASN A 138 -24.68 15.33 39.97
N ASP A 139 -24.89 14.10 40.48
CA ASP A 139 -26.17 13.67 41.05
C ASP A 139 -26.23 13.77 42.59
N ASP A 140 -25.34 14.54 43.22
CA ASP A 140 -25.37 14.81 44.67
C ASP A 140 -25.04 16.29 44.95
N ILE A 141 -26.01 17.17 44.71
CA ILE A 141 -26.35 18.38 45.50
C ILE A 141 -27.76 18.77 45.03
N THR A 142 -28.76 18.33 45.77
CA THR A 142 -30.07 18.98 45.80
C THR A 142 -29.93 20.32 46.50
N GLU A 143 -30.01 21.43 45.78
CA GLU A 143 -30.56 22.65 46.35
C GLU A 143 -31.51 23.31 45.35
N VAL A 144 -32.79 23.21 45.71
CA VAL A 144 -33.89 23.92 45.09
C VAL A 144 -33.68 25.41 45.35
N HIS A 145 -33.50 26.20 44.30
CA HIS A 145 -33.84 27.62 44.32
C HIS A 145 -34.62 27.96 43.06
N SER A 146 -35.94 27.96 43.23
CA SER A 146 -36.86 28.70 42.37
C SER A 146 -36.59 30.19 42.59
N CYS A 147 -36.33 30.95 41.53
CA CYS A 147 -36.47 32.40 41.55
C CYS A 147 -36.96 32.86 40.18
N GLU A 148 -38.24 33.22 40.17
CA GLU A 148 -38.94 33.96 39.14
C GLU A 148 -38.19 35.26 38.82
N GLY A 149 -38.22 35.66 37.55
CA GLY A 149 -37.60 36.89 37.12
C GLY A 149 -38.28 38.09 37.75
N GLU A 150 -37.50 39.03 38.28
CA GLU A 150 -37.87 40.44 38.32
C GLU A 150 -36.66 41.34 38.62
N ARG A 151 -36.37 42.21 37.66
CA ARG A 151 -36.03 43.63 37.87
C ARG A 151 -34.77 43.94 38.69
N CYS A 152 -33.63 44.02 38.00
CA CYS A 152 -32.49 44.81 38.46
C CYS A 152 -32.85 46.30 38.44
N HIS A 153 -33.22 46.90 39.57
CA HIS A 153 -33.15 48.35 39.76
C HIS A 153 -33.20 48.76 41.26
N VAL A 154 -32.06 49.30 41.72
CA VAL A 154 -31.86 50.48 42.60
C VAL A 154 -31.88 50.31 44.15
N PHE A 155 -30.76 50.77 44.75
CA PHE A 155 -30.56 51.51 46.02
C PHE A 155 -30.15 50.83 47.36
N ALA A 156 -28.85 51.02 47.70
CA ALA A 156 -28.22 51.53 48.96
C ALA A 156 -28.54 50.85 50.33
N PRO A 157 -27.85 51.11 51.49
CA PRO A 157 -26.73 52.04 51.78
C PRO A 157 -25.64 51.54 52.80
N LEU A 158 -24.58 52.36 53.04
CA LEU A 158 -23.77 52.52 54.30
C LEU A 158 -22.88 51.33 54.77
N LEU A 159 -21.63 51.43 55.27
CA LEU A 159 -20.86 52.45 56.01
C LEU A 159 -19.37 52.05 56.00
N GLY A 160 -18.45 53.03 56.07
CA GLY A 160 -17.03 52.78 56.37
C GLY A 160 -16.14 54.02 56.27
N ARG A 161 -16.18 54.88 57.28
CA ARG A 161 -15.22 55.98 57.51
C ARG A 161 -13.80 55.45 57.66
N THR A 162 -12.80 56.18 57.16
CA THR A 162 -11.59 56.53 57.94
C THR A 162 -11.03 57.87 57.47
N ASP A 163 -10.66 58.68 58.46
CA ASP A 163 -10.10 60.02 58.39
C ASP A 163 -8.67 60.07 57.83
N VAL A 164 -8.31 61.17 57.16
CA VAL A 164 -7.21 62.13 57.44
C VAL A 164 -7.30 63.28 56.42
#